data_AF-A0A4Z0NN84-F1
#
_entry.id   AF-A0A4Z0NN84-F1
#
_cell.length_a   1.000
_cell.length_b   1.000
_cell.length_c   1.000
_cell.angle_alpha   90.00
_cell.angle_beta   90.00
_cell.angle_gamma   90.00
#
_symmetry.space_group_name_H-M   'P 1'
#
loop_
_entity.id
_entity.type
_entity.pdbx_description
1 polymer ?
#
loop_
_entity_poly.entity_id
_entity_poly.type
_entity_poly.pdbx_seq_one_letter_code
_entity_poly.pdbx_strand_id
1 'polypeptide(L)'
;MAVWRDRILAALAPCTDADMVEAAVGKLLLGFENGRQNAQATQARNGEYLTALEGLPLWAIMEAADRFRTGETLLTWNKAFRPTPPEFADEVREGLADLRRQQIQIRDVLDAEILPTPDPEAVERARQAARDAIAGKLMREQHDQRRAADAEEREREAILAGPPIKPGALGAAALGRFLPASPARRTSGQPAA
;
A
#
# COMPACT_ATOMS: atom_id res chain seq x y z
N MET A 1 -7.23 -27.84 -19.36
CA MET A 1 -5.98 -27.14 -18.99
C MET A 1 -5.16 -26.77 -20.22
N ALA A 2 -4.75 -27.73 -21.08
CA ALA A 2 -3.98 -27.44 -22.32
C ALA A 2 -4.64 -26.38 -23.23
N VAL A 3 -5.94 -26.55 -23.53
CA VAL A 3 -6.72 -25.63 -24.38
C VAL A 3 -6.69 -24.17 -23.90
N TRP A 4 -6.64 -23.94 -22.59
CA TRP A 4 -6.66 -22.58 -22.05
C TRP A 4 -5.28 -21.92 -22.07
N ARG A 5 -4.21 -22.68 -21.79
CA ARG A 5 -2.83 -22.24 -21.97
C ARG A 5 -2.59 -21.82 -23.42
N ASP A 6 -2.95 -22.68 -24.36
CA ASP A 6 -2.73 -22.45 -25.79
C ASP A 6 -3.49 -21.21 -26.27
N ARG A 7 -4.69 -20.97 -25.74
CA ARG A 7 -5.48 -19.77 -26.03
C ARG A 7 -4.81 -18.48 -25.54
N ILE A 8 -4.24 -18.46 -24.32
CA ILE A 8 -3.54 -17.28 -23.81
C ILE A 8 -2.26 -17.03 -24.60
N LEU A 9 -1.50 -18.07 -24.92
CA LEU A 9 -0.29 -17.95 -25.72
C LEU A 9 -0.59 -17.45 -27.14
N ALA A 10 -1.66 -17.96 -27.76
CA ALA A 10 -2.11 -17.49 -29.06
C ALA A 10 -2.58 -16.02 -29.01
N ALA A 11 -3.27 -15.61 -27.94
CA ALA A 11 -3.67 -14.21 -27.75
C ALA A 11 -2.46 -13.29 -27.57
N LEU A 12 -1.42 -13.72 -26.85
CA LEU A 12 -0.21 -12.91 -26.63
C LEU A 12 0.79 -12.97 -27.79
N ALA A 13 0.52 -13.76 -28.83
CA ALA A 13 1.41 -13.91 -29.96
C ALA A 13 1.60 -12.57 -30.71
N PRO A 14 2.85 -12.16 -30.98
CA PRO A 14 3.13 -10.96 -31.75
C PRO A 14 2.45 -10.99 -33.12
N CYS A 15 2.01 -9.83 -33.60
CA CYS A 15 1.63 -9.70 -35.01
C CYS A 15 2.90 -9.73 -35.88
N THR A 16 2.96 -10.65 -36.84
CA THR A 16 4.07 -10.74 -37.80
C THR A 16 3.79 -9.99 -39.11
N ASP A 17 2.56 -9.51 -39.29
CA ASP A 17 2.11 -8.82 -40.50
C ASP A 17 2.16 -7.30 -40.30
N ALA A 18 3.18 -6.67 -40.87
CA ALA A 18 3.40 -5.24 -40.74
C ALA A 18 2.28 -4.40 -41.37
N ASP A 19 1.65 -4.88 -42.45
CA ASP A 19 0.58 -4.16 -43.15
C ASP A 19 -0.67 -4.05 -42.27
N MET A 20 -0.96 -5.09 -41.50
CA MET A 20 -2.07 -5.09 -40.53
C MET A 20 -1.83 -4.12 -39.37
N VAL A 21 -0.59 -4.02 -38.88
CA VAL A 21 -0.21 -3.04 -37.87
C VAL A 21 -0.29 -1.63 -38.44
N GLU A 22 0.20 -1.41 -39.66
CA GLU A 22 0.12 -0.12 -40.35
C GLU A 22 -1.33 0.32 -40.56
N ALA A 23 -2.23 -0.59 -40.93
CA ALA A 23 -3.65 -0.30 -41.07
C ALA A 23 -4.29 0.14 -39.73
N ALA A 24 -3.95 -0.53 -38.62
CA ALA A 24 -4.43 -0.16 -37.29
C ALA A 24 -3.92 1.22 -36.84
N VAL A 25 -2.62 1.50 -37.06
CA VAL A 25 -2.02 2.81 -36.79
C VAL A 25 -2.64 3.88 -37.68
N GLY A 26 -2.82 3.61 -38.98
CA GLY A 26 -3.48 4.54 -39.90
C GLY A 26 -4.88 4.93 -39.42
N LYS A 27 -5.68 3.95 -38.94
CA LYS A 27 -7.01 4.19 -38.37
C LYS A 27 -6.97 5.08 -37.12
N LEU A 28 -5.97 4.92 -36.25
CA LEU A 28 -5.74 5.81 -35.11
C LEU A 28 -5.44 7.23 -35.59
N LEU A 29 -4.50 7.37 -36.53
CA LEU A 29 -3.97 8.65 -36.97
C LEU A 29 -4.97 9.50 -37.77
N LEU A 30 -5.93 8.88 -38.45
CA LEU A 30 -7.03 9.58 -39.15
C LEU A 30 -7.77 10.57 -38.24
N GLY A 31 -7.87 10.30 -36.93
CA GLY A 31 -8.51 11.20 -35.98
C GLY A 31 -7.70 12.47 -35.64
N PHE A 32 -6.42 12.51 -36.03
CA PHE A 32 -5.47 13.57 -35.67
C PHE A 32 -4.91 14.33 -36.89
N GLU A 33 -5.29 13.96 -38.10
CA GLU A 33 -4.82 14.60 -39.33
C GLU A 33 -5.60 15.88 -39.63
N ASN A 34 -5.20 16.98 -38.99
CA ASN A 34 -5.67 18.32 -39.35
C ASN A 34 -4.61 19.04 -40.19
N GLY A 35 -4.84 19.19 -41.50
CA GLY A 35 -4.04 20.03 -42.40
C GLY A 35 -3.28 19.31 -43.51
N ARG A 36 -2.54 20.09 -44.34
CA ARG A 36 -1.68 19.55 -45.42
C ARG A 36 -0.42 18.92 -44.82
N GLN A 37 -0.39 17.59 -44.74
CA GLN A 37 0.82 16.87 -44.34
C GLN A 37 1.72 16.57 -45.54
N ASN A 38 3.04 16.62 -45.32
CA ASN A 38 4.02 16.14 -46.28
C ASN A 38 4.05 14.60 -46.23
N ALA A 39 3.69 13.94 -47.32
CA ALA A 39 3.62 12.48 -47.44
C ALA A 39 4.90 11.77 -46.94
N GLN A 40 6.08 12.33 -47.21
CA GLN A 40 7.35 11.73 -46.80
C GLN A 40 7.57 11.82 -45.27
N ALA A 41 7.12 12.91 -44.65
CA ALA A 41 7.17 13.07 -43.19
C ALA A 41 6.14 12.18 -42.49
N THR A 42 4.97 11.97 -43.11
CA THR A 42 3.95 11.03 -42.61
C THR A 42 4.46 9.59 -42.66
N GLN A 43 5.09 9.18 -43.76
CA GLN A 43 5.64 7.83 -43.90
C GLN A 43 6.76 7.54 -42.89
N ALA A 44 7.69 8.49 -42.69
CA ALA A 44 8.75 8.34 -41.69
C ALA A 44 8.18 8.18 -40.27
N ARG A 45 7.16 8.97 -39.92
CA ARG A 45 6.48 8.87 -38.62
C ARG A 45 5.72 7.55 -38.44
N ASN A 46 5.07 7.04 -39.49
CA ASN A 46 4.39 5.74 -39.42
C ASN A 46 5.39 4.61 -39.15
N GLY A 47 6.59 4.65 -39.72
CA GLY A 47 7.66 3.69 -39.44
C GLY A 47 8.11 3.67 -37.97
N GLU A 48 8.06 4.81 -37.28
CA GLU A 48 8.37 4.88 -35.85
C GLU A 48 7.31 4.14 -35.00
N TYR A 49 6.02 4.20 -35.38
CA TYR A 49 4.99 3.40 -34.72
C TYR A 49 5.20 1.90 -34.93
N LEU A 50 5.54 1.48 -36.16
CA LEU A 50 5.81 0.06 -36.43
C LEU A 50 6.95 -0.46 -35.55
N THR A 51 8.02 0.33 -35.41
CA THR A 51 9.15 -0.01 -34.54
C THR A 51 8.74 -0.07 -33.07
N ALA A 52 7.95 0.89 -32.60
CA ALA A 52 7.50 0.94 -31.20
C ALA A 52 6.56 -0.21 -30.82
N LEU A 53 5.80 -0.73 -31.80
CA LEU A 53 4.82 -1.80 -31.63
C LEU A 53 5.38 -3.20 -31.91
N GLU A 54 6.67 -3.32 -32.22
CA GLU A 54 7.32 -4.59 -32.48
C GLU A 54 7.13 -5.55 -31.28
N GLY A 55 6.77 -6.80 -31.58
CA GLY A 55 6.54 -7.82 -30.55
C GLY A 55 5.18 -7.75 -29.85
N LEU A 56 4.28 -6.83 -30.24
CA LEU A 56 2.95 -6.71 -29.65
C LEU A 56 1.86 -7.41 -30.49
N PRO A 57 0.81 -7.96 -29.85
CA PRO A 57 -0.28 -8.63 -30.54
C PRO A 57 -1.24 -7.63 -31.20
N LEU A 58 -1.73 -7.96 -32.41
CA LEU A 58 -2.56 -7.06 -33.23
C LEU A 58 -3.83 -6.59 -32.53
N TRP A 59 -4.54 -7.49 -31.85
CA TRP A 59 -5.80 -7.14 -31.18
C TRP A 59 -5.58 -6.07 -30.09
N ALA A 60 -4.47 -6.11 -29.37
CA ALA A 60 -4.18 -5.14 -28.31
C ALA A 60 -3.81 -3.78 -28.90
N ILE A 61 -3.14 -3.77 -30.06
CA ILE A 61 -2.87 -2.56 -30.85
C ILE A 61 -4.20 -1.92 -31.28
N MET A 62 -5.13 -2.73 -31.80
CA MET A 62 -6.45 -2.25 -32.23
C MET A 62 -7.27 -1.69 -31.06
N GLU A 63 -7.30 -2.38 -29.92
CA GLU A 63 -8.01 -1.90 -28.73
C GLU A 63 -7.41 -0.60 -28.17
N ALA A 64 -6.09 -0.50 -28.10
CA ALA A 64 -5.42 0.73 -27.69
C ALA A 64 -5.74 1.88 -28.67
N ALA A 65 -5.75 1.62 -29.98
CA ALA A 65 -6.12 2.61 -30.98
C ALA A 65 -7.55 3.12 -30.78
N ASP A 66 -8.48 2.21 -30.46
CA ASP A 66 -9.86 2.60 -30.15
C ASP A 66 -9.96 3.39 -28.83
N ARG A 67 -9.19 3.05 -27.78
CA ARG A 67 -9.13 3.83 -26.52
C ARG A 67 -8.64 5.27 -26.72
N PHE A 68 -7.61 5.48 -27.55
CA PHE A 68 -7.16 6.84 -27.90
C PHE A 68 -8.24 7.61 -28.67
N ARG A 69 -9.00 6.94 -29.55
CA ARG A 69 -10.09 7.55 -30.30
C ARG A 69 -11.29 7.93 -29.43
N THR A 70 -11.68 7.07 -28.48
CA THR A 70 -12.78 7.37 -27.52
C THR A 70 -12.31 8.31 -26.41
N GLY A 71 -11.00 8.39 -26.18
CA GLY A 71 -10.39 9.14 -25.10
C GLY A 71 -10.55 8.45 -23.74
N GLU A 72 -10.71 7.12 -23.73
CA GLU A 72 -10.79 6.25 -22.56
C GLU A 72 -9.47 5.49 -22.37
N THR A 73 -8.34 6.22 -22.43
CA THR A 73 -7.01 5.64 -22.27
C THR A 73 -6.77 5.16 -20.84
N LEU A 74 -6.02 4.08 -20.70
CA LEU A 74 -5.59 3.53 -19.41
C LEU A 74 -4.52 4.42 -18.78
N LEU A 75 -3.62 4.96 -19.61
CA LEU A 75 -2.60 5.89 -19.21
C LEU A 75 -3.06 7.34 -19.38
N THR A 76 -2.44 8.24 -18.62
CA THR A 76 -2.71 9.68 -18.73
C THR A 76 -2.18 10.18 -20.07
N TRP A 77 -3.07 10.76 -20.88
CA TRP A 77 -2.72 11.33 -22.18
C TRP A 77 -3.49 12.63 -22.44
N ASN A 78 -2.83 13.58 -23.10
CA ASN A 78 -3.44 14.83 -23.51
C ASN A 78 -4.13 14.69 -24.87
N LYS A 79 -5.47 14.65 -24.85
CA LYS A 79 -6.34 14.51 -26.04
C LYS A 79 -6.13 15.57 -27.14
N ALA A 80 -5.52 16.71 -26.81
CA ALA A 80 -5.21 17.76 -27.78
C ALA A 80 -4.08 17.37 -28.75
N PHE A 81 -3.24 16.41 -28.38
CA PHE A 81 -2.07 16.00 -29.15
C PHE A 81 -2.18 14.55 -29.58
N ARG A 82 -1.68 14.25 -30.79
CA ARG A 82 -1.47 12.88 -31.24
C ARG A 82 -0.59 12.14 -30.22
N PRO A 83 -0.93 10.88 -29.84
CA PRO A 83 -0.06 10.09 -28.98
C PRO A 83 1.26 9.82 -29.68
N THR A 84 2.38 9.98 -29.00
CA THR A 84 3.69 9.62 -29.54
C THR A 84 3.81 8.09 -29.70
N PRO A 85 4.69 7.58 -30.58
CA PRO A 85 4.94 6.14 -30.71
C PRO A 85 5.19 5.40 -29.38
N PRO A 86 6.03 5.90 -28.43
CA PRO A 86 6.20 5.26 -27.13
C PRO A 86 4.95 5.31 -26.27
N GLU A 87 4.22 6.44 -26.21
CA GLU A 87 2.97 6.53 -25.45
C GLU A 87 1.92 5.54 -25.98
N PHE A 88 1.84 5.35 -27.30
CA PHE A 88 0.95 4.37 -27.89
C PHE A 88 1.35 2.94 -27.51
N ALA A 89 2.64 2.60 -27.59
CA ALA A 89 3.14 1.29 -27.20
C ALA A 89 2.93 1.00 -25.71
N ASP A 90 3.09 1.99 -24.84
CA ASP A 90 2.87 1.84 -23.40
C ASP A 90 1.39 1.60 -23.08
N GLU A 91 0.47 2.30 -23.74
CA GLU A 91 -0.97 2.03 -23.63
C GLU A 91 -1.35 0.61 -24.07
N VAL A 92 -0.71 0.10 -25.13
CA VAL A 92 -0.89 -1.30 -25.57
C VAL A 92 -0.36 -2.26 -24.50
N ARG A 93 0.83 -2.00 -23.94
CA ARG A 93 1.43 -2.84 -22.90
C ARG A 93 0.61 -2.84 -21.61
N GLU A 94 0.03 -1.71 -21.24
CA GLU A 94 -0.85 -1.60 -20.07
C GLU A 94 -2.10 -2.45 -20.24
N GLY A 95 -2.73 -2.41 -21.43
CA GLY A 95 -3.86 -3.28 -21.75
C GLY A 95 -3.53 -4.79 -21.70
N LEU A 96 -2.26 -5.15 -21.82
CA LEU A 96 -1.78 -6.53 -21.72
C LEU A 96 -1.40 -6.96 -20.31
N ALA A 97 -1.38 -6.04 -19.33
CA ALA A 97 -0.83 -6.30 -18.00
C ALA A 97 -1.50 -7.48 -17.29
N ASP A 98 -2.83 -7.57 -17.34
CA ASP A 98 -3.57 -8.64 -16.68
C ASP A 98 -3.38 -10.00 -17.35
N LEU A 99 -3.35 -10.05 -18.68
CA LEU A 99 -3.08 -11.29 -19.42
C LEU A 99 -1.64 -11.78 -19.19
N ARG A 100 -0.66 -10.86 -19.13
CA ARG A 100 0.73 -11.19 -18.79
C ARG A 100 0.84 -11.69 -17.35
N ARG A 101 0.11 -11.09 -16.41
CA ARG A 101 0.03 -11.56 -15.02
C ARG A 101 -0.54 -12.98 -14.93
N GLN A 102 -1.63 -13.25 -15.66
CA GLN A 102 -2.20 -14.58 -15.77
C GLN A 102 -1.20 -15.58 -16.37
N GLN A 103 -0.52 -15.21 -17.46
CA GLN A 103 0.51 -16.06 -18.08
C GLN A 103 1.63 -16.44 -17.09
N ILE A 104 2.13 -15.47 -16.32
CA ILE A 104 3.15 -15.71 -15.29
C ILE A 104 2.60 -16.65 -14.22
N GLN A 105 1.41 -16.39 -13.69
CA GLN A 105 0.79 -17.24 -12.68
C GLN A 105 0.61 -18.69 -13.16
N ILE A 106 0.20 -18.89 -14.41
CA ILE A 106 0.07 -20.22 -15.01
C ILE A 106 1.42 -20.93 -15.04
N ARG A 107 2.45 -20.24 -15.53
CA ARG A 107 3.79 -20.79 -15.59
C ARG A 107 4.27 -21.18 -14.20
N ASP A 108 4.13 -20.29 -13.23
CA ASP A 108 4.59 -20.53 -11.86
C ASP A 108 3.85 -21.73 -11.20
N VAL A 109 2.56 -21.92 -11.49
CA VAL A 109 1.80 -23.10 -11.02
C VAL A 109 2.21 -24.39 -11.74
N LEU A 110 2.50 -24.33 -13.03
CA LEU A 110 2.90 -25.50 -13.82
C LEU A 110 4.34 -25.93 -13.52
N ASP A 111 5.22 -24.97 -13.22
CA ASP A 111 6.61 -25.20 -12.85
C ASP A 111 6.78 -25.42 -11.33
N ALA A 112 5.70 -25.34 -10.55
CA ALA A 112 5.74 -25.60 -9.12
C ALA A 112 6.15 -27.04 -8.83
N GLU A 113 7.08 -27.21 -7.90
CA GLU A 113 7.47 -28.53 -7.39
C GLU A 113 6.24 -29.22 -6.77
N ILE A 114 5.89 -30.41 -7.28
CA ILE A 114 4.84 -31.23 -6.70
C ILE A 114 5.39 -31.86 -5.42
N LEU A 115 5.10 -31.22 -4.29
CA LEU A 115 5.40 -31.81 -3.00
C LEU A 115 4.58 -33.09 -2.82
N PRO A 116 5.20 -34.20 -2.37
CA PRO A 116 4.46 -35.39 -2.02
C PRO A 116 3.43 -35.05 -0.93
N THR A 117 2.30 -35.75 -0.94
CA THR A 117 1.28 -35.60 0.11
C THR A 117 1.97 -35.75 1.46
N PRO A 118 1.97 -34.70 2.30
CA PRO A 118 2.71 -34.73 3.55
C PRO A 118 2.08 -35.79 4.46
N ASP A 119 2.94 -36.55 5.14
CA ASP A 119 2.51 -37.54 6.12
C ASP A 119 1.54 -36.90 7.12
N PRO A 120 0.30 -37.40 7.26
CA PRO A 120 -0.72 -36.79 8.11
C PRO A 120 -0.26 -36.66 9.57
N GLU A 121 0.60 -37.58 10.06
CA GLU A 121 1.15 -37.47 11.41
C GLU A 121 2.19 -36.35 11.52
N ALA A 122 3.04 -36.16 10.50
CA ALA A 122 3.96 -35.02 10.43
C ALA A 122 3.23 -33.69 10.32
N VAL A 123 2.11 -33.63 9.58
CA VAL A 123 1.26 -32.43 9.47
C VAL A 123 0.66 -32.05 10.82
N GLU A 124 0.10 -33.02 11.56
CA GLU A 124 -0.50 -32.72 12.86
C GLU A 124 0.56 -32.34 13.90
N ARG A 125 1.75 -32.97 13.86
CA ARG A 125 2.90 -32.53 14.69
C ARG A 125 3.32 -31.09 14.37
N ALA A 126 3.40 -30.72 13.10
CA ALA A 126 3.74 -29.36 12.69
C ALA A 126 2.67 -28.34 13.13
N ARG A 127 1.38 -28.70 13.00
CA ARG A 127 0.26 -27.88 13.47
C ARG A 127 0.29 -27.69 14.98
N GLN A 128 0.55 -28.75 15.74
CA GLN A 128 0.65 -28.68 17.18
C GLN A 128 1.83 -27.80 17.60
N ALA A 129 3.01 -27.98 16.99
CA ALA A 129 4.18 -27.14 17.25
C ALA A 129 3.91 -25.66 16.93
N ALA A 130 3.17 -25.36 15.86
CA ALA A 130 2.78 -23.99 15.52
C ALA A 130 1.81 -23.39 16.57
N ARG A 131 0.82 -24.17 17.02
CA ARG A 131 -0.10 -23.76 18.09
C ARG A 131 0.66 -23.48 19.39
N ASP A 132 1.58 -24.36 19.77
CA ASP A 132 2.38 -24.22 20.99
C ASP A 132 3.31 -23.00 20.92
N ALA A 133 3.88 -22.72 19.75
CA ALA A 133 4.70 -21.53 19.53
C ALA A 133 3.88 -20.23 19.62
N ILE A 134 2.68 -20.21 19.07
CA ILE A 134 1.76 -19.06 19.16
C ILE A 134 1.32 -18.85 20.61
N ALA A 135 0.91 -19.92 21.30
CA ALA A 135 0.55 -19.86 22.71
C ALA A 135 1.72 -19.39 23.59
N GLY A 136 2.93 -19.90 23.32
CA GLY A 136 4.14 -19.49 24.02
C GLY A 136 4.52 -18.03 23.79
N LYS A 137 4.28 -17.46 22.61
CA LYS A 137 4.44 -16.02 22.36
C LYS A 137 3.42 -15.20 23.14
N LEU A 138 2.14 -15.59 23.08
CA LEU A 138 1.07 -14.88 23.77
C LEU A 138 1.29 -14.85 25.30
N MET A 139 1.72 -15.96 25.89
CA MET A 139 2.00 -16.03 27.33
C MET A 139 3.19 -15.15 27.73
N ARG A 140 4.22 -15.04 26.88
CA ARG A 140 5.35 -14.12 27.12
C ARG A 140 4.90 -12.66 27.05
N GLU A 141 4.12 -12.30 26.04
CA GLU A 141 3.56 -10.95 25.89
C GLU A 141 2.68 -10.58 27.08
N GLN A 142 1.82 -11.49 27.54
CA GLN A 142 1.00 -11.26 28.74
C GLN A 142 1.84 -11.11 30.01
N HIS A 143 2.89 -11.92 30.17
CA HIS A 143 3.80 -11.81 31.31
C HIS A 143 4.56 -10.48 31.30
N ASP A 144 5.01 -10.03 30.13
CA ASP A 144 5.69 -8.74 29.98
C ASP A 144 4.74 -7.57 30.26
N GLN A 145 3.48 -7.65 29.79
CA GLN A 145 2.45 -6.66 30.13
C GLN A 145 2.16 -6.60 31.63
N ARG A 146 2.09 -7.75 32.32
CA ARG A 146 1.89 -7.79 33.78
C ARG A 146 3.07 -7.16 34.52
N ARG A 147 4.31 -7.50 34.13
CA ARG A 147 5.50 -6.89 34.74
C ARG A 147 5.56 -5.38 34.52
N ALA A 148 5.15 -4.91 33.33
CA ALA A 148 5.07 -3.47 33.05
C ALA A 148 3.99 -2.79 33.91
N ALA A 149 2.81 -3.40 34.03
CA ALA A 149 1.73 -2.88 34.88
C ALA A 149 2.12 -2.82 36.36
N ASP A 150 2.76 -3.86 36.89
CA ASP A 150 3.25 -3.90 38.27
C ASP A 150 4.33 -2.82 38.51
N ALA A 151 5.19 -2.55 37.51
CA ALA A 151 6.20 -1.51 37.59
C ALA A 151 5.58 -0.11 37.58
N GLU A 152 4.59 0.12 36.72
CA GLU A 152 3.82 1.37 36.70
C GLU A 152 3.06 1.61 38.01
N GLU A 153 2.47 0.57 38.59
CA GLU A 153 1.76 0.68 39.87
C GLU A 153 2.72 1.05 41.01
N ARG A 154 3.90 0.42 41.08
CA ARG A 154 4.95 0.79 42.05
C ARG A 154 5.46 2.21 41.84
N GLU A 155 5.62 2.66 40.60
CA GLU A 155 6.02 4.04 40.31
C GLU A 155 4.94 5.04 40.76
N ARG A 156 3.66 4.74 40.49
CA ARG A 156 2.52 5.55 40.98
C ARG A 156 2.48 5.60 42.50
N GLU A 157 2.65 4.46 43.18
CA GLU A 157 2.71 4.39 44.64
C GLU A 157 3.89 5.21 45.19
N ALA A 158 5.07 5.14 44.56
CA ALA A 158 6.23 5.93 44.96
C ALA A 158 6.00 7.45 44.79
N ILE A 159 5.31 7.86 43.71
CA ILE A 159 4.92 9.25 43.49
C ILE A 159 3.89 9.71 44.54
N LEU A 160 2.89 8.87 44.83
CA LEU A 160 1.80 9.20 45.77
C LEU A 160 2.27 9.24 47.23
N ALA A 161 3.20 8.35 47.61
CA ALA A 161 3.78 8.30 48.95
C ALA A 161 4.52 9.60 49.32
N GLY A 162 5.02 10.33 48.31
CA GLY A 162 5.69 11.61 48.46
C GLY A 162 6.97 11.53 49.31
N PRO A 163 7.74 12.62 49.39
CA PRO A 163 8.91 12.67 50.27
C PRO A 163 8.49 12.49 51.74
N PRO A 164 9.31 11.84 52.59
CA PRO A 164 8.97 11.63 53.99
C PRO A 164 8.71 12.96 54.70
N ILE A 165 7.50 13.14 55.21
CA ILE A 165 7.12 14.32 55.99
C ILE A 165 7.87 14.23 57.32
N LYS A 166 8.86 15.10 57.51
CA LYS A 166 9.64 15.16 58.75
C LYS A 166 8.71 15.39 59.94
N PRO A 167 8.93 14.70 61.09
CA PRO A 167 8.13 14.91 62.29
C PRO A 167 8.25 16.38 62.72
N GLY A 168 7.12 17.09 62.77
CA GLY A 168 7.04 18.53 63.05
C GLY A 168 6.79 19.44 61.84
N ALA A 169 6.81 18.93 60.61
CA ALA A 169 6.56 19.73 59.39
C ALA A 169 5.12 20.26 59.28
N LEU A 170 4.17 19.68 60.03
CA LEU A 170 2.77 20.11 60.14
C LEU A 170 2.46 20.75 61.52
N GLY A 171 3.48 21.24 62.24
CA GLY A 171 3.28 21.91 63.52
C GLY A 171 2.49 23.22 63.38
N ALA A 172 1.77 23.64 64.43
CA ALA A 172 0.89 24.81 64.44
C ALA A 172 1.53 26.11 63.92
N ALA A 173 2.86 26.29 64.08
CA ALA A 173 3.61 27.43 63.55
C ALA A 173 3.81 27.41 62.03
N ALA A 174 3.83 26.24 61.40
CA ALA A 174 3.91 26.09 59.94
C ALA A 174 2.55 26.29 59.26
N LEU A 175 1.47 25.79 59.89
CA LEU A 175 0.08 26.00 59.44
C LEU A 175 -0.43 27.42 59.72
N GLY A 176 0.12 28.10 60.73
CA GLY A 176 -0.21 29.49 61.06
C GLY A 176 0.13 30.51 59.95
N ARG A 177 0.94 30.14 58.96
CA ARG A 177 1.19 30.97 57.75
C ARG A 177 0.04 30.94 56.74
N PHE A 178 -0.83 29.94 56.83
CA PHE A 178 -1.97 29.75 55.95
C PHE A 178 -3.31 30.03 56.65
N LEU A 179 -3.29 30.32 57.96
CA LEU A 179 -4.47 30.69 58.74
C LEU A 179 -4.50 32.21 58.97
N PRO A 180 -5.59 32.91 58.63
CA PRO A 180 -5.71 34.35 58.85
C PRO A 180 -5.73 34.68 60.36
N ALA A 181 -4.98 35.70 60.77
CA ALA A 181 -4.80 36.08 62.17
C ALA A 181 -6.12 36.53 62.84
N SER A 182 -6.42 35.97 64.02
CA SER A 182 -7.63 36.26 64.80
C SER A 182 -7.40 37.43 65.79
N PRO A 183 -8.35 38.38 65.96
CA PRO A 183 -8.11 39.64 66.66
C PRO A 183 -8.08 39.52 68.20
N ALA A 184 -7.10 40.18 68.81
CA ALA A 184 -6.80 40.15 70.24
C ALA A 184 -7.88 40.82 71.12
N ARG A 185 -8.22 40.17 72.24
CA ARG A 185 -9.15 40.65 73.27
C ARG A 185 -8.40 41.47 74.32
N ARG A 186 -8.74 42.76 74.47
CA ARG A 186 -8.14 43.70 75.44
C ARG A 186 -8.47 43.32 76.89
N THR A 187 -7.46 43.48 77.74
CA THR A 187 -7.46 43.28 79.19
C THR A 187 -8.07 44.47 79.95
N SER A 188 -8.85 44.13 80.97
CA SER A 188 -9.08 44.76 82.29
C SER A 188 -8.65 46.21 82.59
N GLY A 189 -9.56 46.93 83.25
CA GLY A 189 -9.35 48.00 84.23
C GLY A 189 -10.72 48.60 84.59
N GLN A 190 -11.14 48.92 85.81
CA GLN A 190 -10.56 49.03 87.16
C GLN A 190 -11.78 49.31 88.12
N PRO A 191 -11.68 49.21 89.47
CA PRO A 191 -12.83 49.00 90.35
C PRO A 191 -13.35 50.25 91.12
N ALA A 192 -14.53 50.04 91.74
CA ALA A 192 -15.08 50.54 93.01
C ALA A 192 -15.31 52.04 93.25
N ALA A 193 -16.59 52.43 93.37
CA ALA A 193 -17.23 52.90 94.61
C ALA A 193 -18.75 52.70 94.51
#